data_AF-A0A8T3NW47-F1
#
_entry.id   AF-A0A8T3NW47-F1
#
_cell.length_a   1.000
_cell.length_b   1.000
_cell.length_c   1.000
_cell.angle_alpha   90.00
_cell.angle_beta   90.00
_cell.angle_gamma   90.00
#
_symmetry.space_group_name_H-M   'P 1'
#
loop_
_entity.id
_entity.type
_entity.pdbx_description
1 polymer ?
#
loop_
_entity_poly.entity_id
_entity_poly.type
_entity_poly.pdbx_seq_one_letter_code
_entity_poly.pdbx_strand_id
1 'polypeptide(L)' 'MMNRRTTVTAPGAVLDTLEAEADRRGVSLATVLREAVEEKALSLRANRRPRVGFARSTDGRSAAQVTTEPVAEDPR' A
#
# COMPACT_ATOMS: atom_id res chain seq x y z
N MET A 1 -2.15 16.60 8.13
CA MET A 1 -2.31 15.15 8.36
C MET A 1 -3.15 14.99 9.62
N MET A 2 -4.19 14.15 9.62
CA MET A 2 -5.02 13.92 10.81
C MET A 2 -4.42 12.80 11.66
N ASN A 3 -4.09 13.09 12.92
CA ASN A 3 -3.57 12.10 13.86
C ASN A 3 -4.74 11.36 14.54
N ARG A 4 -4.68 10.03 14.57
CA ARG A 4 -5.65 9.16 15.26
C ARG A 4 -4.97 8.47 16.44
N ARG A 5 -5.60 8.48 17.61
CA ARG A 5 -5.19 7.66 18.76
C ARG A 5 -5.83 6.28 18.69
N THR A 6 -5.07 5.27 19.06
CA THR A 6 -5.53 3.89 19.17
C THR A 6 -4.75 3.21 20.30
N THR A 7 -5.35 2.20 20.91
CA THR A 7 -4.67 1.31 21.85
C THR A 7 -4.10 0.12 21.09
N VAL A 8 -2.94 -0.38 21.50
CA VAL A 8 -2.31 -1.58 20.96
C VAL A 8 -2.00 -2.55 22.08
N THR A 9 -2.13 -3.84 21.81
CA THR A 9 -1.78 -4.93 22.73
C THR A 9 -0.60 -5.70 22.14
N ALA A 10 0.40 -6.00 22.96
CA ALA A 10 1.57 -6.78 22.60
C ALA A 10 2.02 -7.64 23.79
N PRO A 11 2.82 -8.70 23.56
CA PRO A 11 3.45 -9.44 24.65
C PRO A 11 4.32 -8.52 25.54
N GLY A 12 4.31 -8.76 26.85
CA GLY A 12 5.06 -7.93 27.82
C GLY A 12 6.53 -7.77 27.46
N ALA A 13 7.22 -8.87 27.17
CA ALA A 13 8.64 -8.84 26.78
C ALA A 13 8.95 -7.96 25.55
N VAL A 14 7.99 -7.80 24.63
CA VAL A 14 8.13 -6.90 23.47
C VAL A 14 8.02 -5.45 23.92
N LEU A 15 7.06 -5.13 24.81
CA LEU A 15 6.93 -3.80 25.37
C LEU A 15 8.16 -3.43 26.21
N ASP A 16 8.66 -4.34 27.05
CA ASP A 16 9.87 -4.14 27.86
C ASP A 16 11.08 -3.77 26.99
N THR A 17 11.22 -4.42 25.83
CA THR A 17 12.29 -4.12 24.86
C THR A 17 12.14 -2.72 24.26
N LEU A 18 10.92 -2.31 23.93
CA LEU A 18 10.64 -1.00 23.35
C LEU A 18 10.76 0.13 24.39
N GLU A 19 10.38 -0.14 25.64
CA GLU A 19 10.55 0.77 26.77
C GLU A 19 12.03 1.00 27.07
N ALA A 20 12.83 -0.07 27.12
CA ALA A 20 14.28 0.05 27.27
C ALA A 20 14.92 0.89 26.14
N GLU A 21 14.41 0.79 24.91
CA GLU A 21 14.87 1.62 23.81
C GLU A 21 14.45 3.09 23.95
N ALA A 22 13.22 3.33 24.42
CA ALA A 22 12.72 4.67 24.70
C ALA A 22 13.57 5.35 25.78
N ASP A 23 13.88 4.63 26.85
CA ASP A 23 14.73 5.09 27.95
C ASP A 23 16.16 5.39 27.48
N ARG A 24 16.77 4.48 26.70
CA ARG A 24 18.11 4.70 26.13
C ARG A 24 18.20 5.96 25.26
N ARG A 25 17.12 6.27 24.54
CA ARG A 25 17.03 7.45 23.67
C ARG A 25 16.54 8.71 24.38
N GLY A 26 16.05 8.60 25.62
CA GLY A 26 15.43 9.71 26.35
C GLY A 26 14.14 10.21 25.70
N VAL A 27 13.37 9.33 25.05
CA VAL A 27 12.10 9.66 24.37
C VAL A 27 10.95 8.84 24.94
N SER A 28 9.71 9.25 24.64
CA SER A 28 8.54 8.47 25.07
C SER A 28 8.39 7.16 24.29
N LEU A 29 7.80 6.13 24.92
CA LEU A 29 7.40 4.89 24.22
C LEU A 29 6.51 5.16 23.00
N ALA A 30 5.62 6.16 23.08
CA ALA A 30 4.77 6.57 21.96
C ALA A 30 5.58 7.06 20.74
N THR A 31 6.74 7.69 20.96
CA THR A 31 7.65 8.11 19.89
C THR A 31 8.24 6.91 19.17
N VAL A 32 8.75 5.92 19.93
CA VAL A 32 9.33 4.69 19.38
C VAL A 32 8.27 3.88 18.63
N LEU A 33 7.06 3.75 19.19
CA LEU A 33 5.94 3.08 18.53
C LEU A 33 5.53 3.78 17.23
N ARG A 34 5.51 5.12 17.22
CA ARG A 34 5.23 5.89 15.99
C ARG A 34 6.26 5.59 14.91
N GLU A 35 7.56 5.62 15.25
CA GLU A 35 8.64 5.30 14.32
C GLU A 35 8.50 3.90 13.73
N ALA A 36 8.25 2.90 14.58
CA ALA A 36 8.06 1.51 14.15
C ALA A 36 6.84 1.35 13.23
N VAL A 37 5.73 2.04 13.51
CA VAL A 37 4.53 2.02 12.67
C VAL A 37 4.79 2.69 11.31
N GLU A 38 5.50 3.82 11.31
CA GLU A 38 5.87 4.53 10.08
C GLU A 38 6.79 3.68 9.20
N GLU A 39 7.83 3.10 9.78
CA GLU A 39 8.76 2.18 9.11
C GLU A 39 8.01 0.99 8.51
N LYS A 40 7.14 0.34 9.30
CA LYS A 40 6.34 -0.79 8.80
C LYS A 40 5.40 -0.36 7.67
N ALA A 41 4.78 0.80 7.77
CA ALA A 41 3.90 1.31 6.73
C ALA A 41 4.67 1.62 5.43
N LEU A 42 5.87 2.18 5.53
CA LEU A 42 6.76 2.39 4.38
C LEU A 42 7.15 1.05 3.74
N SER A 43 7.57 0.08 4.55
CA SER A 43 7.89 -1.28 4.10
C SER A 43 6.70 -1.94 3.39
N LEU A 44 5.49 -1.82 3.95
CA LEU A 44 4.28 -2.37 3.32
C LEU A 44 3.96 -1.69 1.99
N ARG A 45 4.15 -0.37 1.86
CA ARG A 45 3.95 0.34 0.60
C ARG A 45 5.00 -0.07 -0.45
N ALA A 46 6.26 -0.18 -0.06
CA ALA A 46 7.33 -0.62 -0.95
C ALA A 46 7.11 -2.06 -1.45
N ASN A 47 6.64 -2.94 -0.56
CA ASN A 47 6.38 -4.35 -0.88
C ASN A 47 5.05 -4.59 -1.62
N ARG A 48 4.12 -3.63 -1.60
CA ARG A 48 2.95 -3.64 -2.47
C ARG A 48 3.38 -3.29 -3.90
N ARG A 49 4.11 -4.19 -4.58
CA ARG A 49 4.18 -4.16 -6.04
C ARG A 49 2.77 -4.44 -6.57
N PRO A 50 2.16 -3.56 -7.40
CA PRO A 50 1.08 -4.02 -8.26
C PRO A 50 1.65 -5.16 -9.11
N ARG A 51 0.94 -6.29 -9.16
CA ARG A 51 1.26 -7.39 -10.07
C ARG A 51 0.99 -6.93 -11.51
N VAL A 52 1.85 -6.07 -12.06
CA VAL A 52 1.90 -5.81 -13.50
C VAL A 52 2.62 -6.98 -14.14
N GLY A 53 1.84 -7.99 -14.52
CA GLY A 53 2.36 -9.18 -15.18
C GLY A 53 1.61 -10.44 -14.77
N PHE A 54 0.30 -10.50 -15.03
CA PHE A 54 -0.36 -11.70 -15.56
C PHE A 54 -1.77 -11.34 -16.04
N ALA A 55 -2.05 -11.64 -17.31
CA ALA A 55 -3.16 -11.23 -18.19
C ALA A 55 -2.97 -9.84 -18.86
N ARG A 56 -2.86 -9.69 -20.19
CA ARG A 56 -2.92 -10.63 -21.32
C ARG A 56 -2.26 -9.89 -22.49
N SER A 57 -1.47 -10.57 -23.31
CA SER A 57 -1.10 -10.05 -24.63
C SER A 57 -2.37 -9.69 -25.40
N THR A 58 -2.54 -8.40 -25.67
CA THR A 58 -3.22 -7.83 -26.84
C THR A 58 -3.08 -6.31 -26.74
N ASP A 59 -1.90 -5.79 -27.05
CA ASP A 59 -1.78 -4.45 -27.64
C ASP A 59 -0.55 -4.42 -28.56
N GLY A 60 -0.59 -5.33 -29.53
CA GLY A 60 -0.23 -4.95 -30.90
C GLY A 60 -1.35 -4.05 -31.44
N ARG A 61 -1.44 -2.81 -30.96
CA ARG A 61 -2.13 -1.71 -31.65
C ARG A 61 -1.04 -0.74 -32.13
N SER A 62 -0.20 -1.15 -33.07
CA SER A 62 -0.43 -0.95 -34.50
C SER A 62 -1.33 -1.98 -35.21
N ALA A 63 -2.65 -1.93 -35.01
CA ALA A 63 -3.62 -2.69 -35.83
C ALA A 63 -5.11 -2.33 -35.56
N ALA A 64 -5.42 -1.14 -35.01
CA ALA A 64 -6.82 -0.76 -34.73
C ALA A 64 -7.29 0.49 -35.49
N GLN A 65 -6.66 0.78 -36.63
CA GLN A 65 -7.31 1.47 -37.74
C GLN A 65 -7.53 0.40 -38.80
N VAL A 66 -8.74 -0.14 -38.91
CA VAL A 66 -9.35 -0.76 -40.11
C VAL A 66 -10.59 -1.55 -39.64
N THR A 67 -11.73 -1.20 -40.25
CA THR A 67 -13.09 -1.75 -40.14
C THR A 67 -13.94 -1.30 -38.94
N THR A 68 -14.89 -0.38 -39.12
CA THR A 68 -16.26 -0.54 -39.69
C THR A 68 -17.26 -0.57 -38.54
N GLU A 69 -17.91 0.56 -38.26
CA GLU A 69 -19.22 0.53 -37.61
C GLU A 69 -20.26 0.10 -38.67
N PRO A 70 -21.02 -0.99 -38.48
CA PRO A 70 -22.25 -1.18 -39.24
C PRO A 70 -23.36 -0.45 -38.50
N VAL A 71 -23.70 0.76 -38.95
CA VAL A 71 -25.02 1.33 -38.62
C VAL A 71 -26.02 0.60 -39.51
N ALA A 72 -26.72 -0.37 -38.92
CA ALA A 72 -27.93 -0.91 -39.50
C ALA A 72 -29.00 0.18 -39.44
N GLU A 73 -29.50 0.61 -40.61
CA GLU A 73 -30.71 1.41 -40.73
C GLU A 73 -31.81 0.49 -41.27
N ASP A 74 -32.94 0.43 -40.57
CA ASP A 74 -34.12 -0.35 -40.97
C ASP A 74 -34.80 0.29 -42.20
N PRO A 75 -35.34 -0.52 -43.14
CA PRO A 75 -35.92 -0.01 -44.37
C PRO A 75 -37.25 0.73 -44.13
N ARG A 76 -37.41 1.91 -44.73
CA ARG A 76 -38.70 2.56 -45.01
C ARG A 76 -38.74 3.11 -46.42
#